data_AF-A0A5Q4ZYL8-F1
#
_entry.id   AF-A0A5Q4ZYL8-F1
#
_cell.length_a   1.000
_cell.length_b   1.000
_cell.length_c   1.000
_cell.angle_alpha   90.00
_cell.angle_beta   90.00
_cell.angle_gamma   90.00
#
_symmetry.space_group_name_H-M   'P 1'
#
loop_
_entity.id
_entity.type
_entity.pdbx_description
1 polymer ?
#
loop_
_entity_poly.entity_id
_entity_poly.type
_entity_poly.pdbx_seq_one_letter_code
_entity_poly.pdbx_strand_id
1 'polypeptide(L)'
;MDLNFTPTRKGGGIVIHGDDETLHLIERLLTKQALKSKCCYEDGACMSLSRYFEKGRSKTVDWVTLFYGITVLRSSLGYCNTRQENALLALLEYSLESSLLKFLKVDTNALYNLFHINKGHTDLIYFGWESRMVYLYLLKTAAKRRNELLKILNSFNPASQVLDREYVSQFDDLNIRYLDFKSGTKFQYDL
;
A
#
# COMPACT_ATOMS: atom_id res chain seq x y z
N MET A 1 1.28 -22.35 -6.68
CA MET A 1 1.39 -20.91 -6.44
C MET A 1 1.51 -20.71 -4.95
N ASP A 2 2.70 -20.34 -4.48
CA ASP A 2 2.98 -19.99 -3.10
C ASP A 2 3.30 -18.50 -3.01
N LEU A 3 2.56 -17.80 -2.14
CA LEU A 3 2.75 -16.37 -1.87
C LEU A 3 2.34 -16.08 -0.43
N ASN A 4 3.27 -15.54 0.35
CA ASN A 4 3.04 -15.17 1.74
C ASN A 4 3.62 -13.78 2.04
N PHE A 5 2.88 -13.01 2.82
CA PHE A 5 3.24 -11.67 3.24
C PHE A 5 3.55 -11.69 4.74
N THR A 6 4.79 -11.39 5.13
CA THR A 6 5.19 -11.42 6.54
C THR A 6 5.37 -10.01 7.08
N PRO A 7 4.53 -9.56 8.04
CA PRO A 7 4.70 -8.27 8.70
C PRO A 7 6.10 -8.14 9.32
N THR A 8 6.73 -6.99 9.13
CA THR A 8 7.96 -6.67 9.85
C THR A 8 7.70 -6.53 11.36
N ARG A 9 8.72 -6.81 12.19
CA ARG A 9 8.60 -6.73 13.66
C ARG A 9 8.13 -5.36 14.16
N LYS A 10 8.56 -4.28 13.51
CA LYS A 10 8.15 -2.90 13.82
C LYS A 10 6.85 -2.48 13.13
N GLY A 11 6.29 -3.30 12.25
CA GLY A 11 5.03 -3.04 11.56
C GLY A 11 5.08 -1.91 10.53
N GLY A 12 6.27 -1.49 10.09
CA GLY A 12 6.41 -0.43 9.08
C GLY A 12 6.15 -0.91 7.65
N GLY A 13 6.00 -2.22 7.47
CA GLY A 13 5.81 -2.85 6.17
C GLY A 13 5.85 -4.37 6.28
N ILE A 14 5.98 -5.01 5.13
CA ILE A 14 5.77 -6.43 4.89
C ILE A 14 6.91 -6.94 4.01
N VAL A 15 7.41 -8.12 4.33
CA VAL A 15 8.32 -8.87 3.47
C VAL A 15 7.49 -9.84 2.62
N ILE A 16 7.74 -9.83 1.31
CA ILE A 16 7.09 -10.70 0.35
C ILE A 16 7.91 -11.98 0.21
N HIS A 17 7.27 -13.13 0.38
CA HIS A 17 7.83 -14.45 0.14
C HIS A 17 6.96 -15.19 -0.88
N GLY A 18 7.57 -15.96 -1.76
CA GLY A 18 6.87 -16.80 -2.73
C GLY A 18 7.85 -17.58 -3.58
N ASP A 19 7.33 -18.53 -4.35
CA ASP A 19 8.14 -19.23 -5.34
C ASP A 19 8.46 -18.32 -6.53
N ASP A 20 9.62 -18.55 -7.17
CA ASP A 20 10.14 -17.71 -8.25
C ASP A 20 9.13 -17.53 -9.41
N GLU A 21 8.36 -18.57 -9.73
CA GLU A 21 7.38 -18.55 -10.81
C GLU A 21 6.20 -17.63 -10.45
N THR A 22 5.64 -17.79 -9.25
CA THR A 22 4.51 -16.97 -8.76
C THR A 22 4.90 -15.49 -8.67
N LEU A 23 6.08 -15.20 -8.11
CA LEU A 23 6.58 -13.81 -8.01
C LEU A 23 6.73 -13.17 -9.40
N HIS A 24 7.31 -13.91 -10.35
CA HIS A 24 7.49 -13.41 -11.72
C HIS A 24 6.16 -13.20 -12.47
N LEU A 25 5.18 -14.10 -12.27
CA LEU A 25 3.85 -13.94 -12.86
C LEU A 25 3.14 -12.69 -12.33
N ILE A 26 3.26 -12.41 -11.03
CA ILE A 26 2.70 -11.20 -10.39
C ILE A 26 3.38 -9.94 -10.90
N GLU A 27 4.72 -9.93 -10.95
CA GLU A 27 5.51 -8.84 -11.51
C GLU A 27 5.06 -8.49 -12.94
N ARG A 28 4.91 -9.51 -13.79
CA ARG A 28 4.43 -9.34 -15.17
C ARG A 28 3.00 -8.84 -15.25
N LEU A 29 2.11 -9.33 -14.38
CA LEU A 29 0.72 -8.85 -14.30
C LEU A 29 0.67 -7.35 -13.99
N LEU A 30 1.37 -6.92 -12.93
CA LEU A 30 1.44 -5.53 -12.50
C LEU A 30 2.03 -4.63 -13.59
N THR A 31 3.12 -5.07 -14.23
CA THR A 31 3.79 -4.34 -15.31
C THR A 31 2.89 -4.23 -16.55
N LYS A 32 2.23 -5.33 -16.94
CA LYS A 32 1.27 -5.34 -18.05
C LYS A 32 0.13 -4.35 -17.81
N GLN A 33 -0.43 -4.30 -16.61
CA GLN A 33 -1.53 -3.39 -16.29
C GLN A 33 -1.06 -1.94 -16.15
N ALA A 34 0.14 -1.70 -15.64
CA ALA A 34 0.76 -0.37 -15.67
C ALA A 34 0.90 0.22 -17.07
N LEU A 35 1.08 -0.62 -18.10
CA LEU A 35 1.17 -0.16 -19.49
C LEU A 35 -0.18 -0.05 -20.21
N LYS A 36 -1.22 -0.72 -19.71
CA LYS A 36 -2.52 -0.87 -20.40
C LYS A 36 -3.69 -0.16 -19.73
N SER A 37 -3.58 0.14 -18.43
CA SER A 37 -4.62 0.79 -17.65
C SER A 37 -4.17 2.18 -17.21
N LYS A 38 -5.00 3.18 -17.53
CA LYS A 38 -4.81 4.58 -17.10
C LYS A 38 -4.65 4.68 -15.58
N CYS A 39 -5.47 3.97 -14.80
CA CYS A 39 -5.41 3.99 -13.34
C CYS A 39 -4.11 3.43 -12.77
N CYS A 40 -3.58 2.34 -13.35
CA CYS A 40 -2.28 1.81 -12.93
C CYS A 40 -1.10 2.68 -13.39
N TYR A 41 -1.27 3.43 -14.49
CA TYR A 41 -0.23 4.26 -15.09
C TYR A 41 -0.09 5.63 -14.42
N GLU A 42 -1.18 6.39 -14.30
CA GLU A 42 -1.15 7.80 -13.86
C GLU A 42 -0.64 7.95 -12.43
N ASP A 43 -1.01 7.03 -11.55
CA ASP A 43 -0.54 7.04 -10.15
C ASP A 43 0.78 6.28 -9.96
N GLY A 44 1.31 5.63 -11.01
CA GLY A 44 2.52 4.82 -10.96
C GLY A 44 2.46 3.64 -9.97
N ALA A 45 1.29 3.33 -9.40
CA ALA A 45 1.12 2.42 -8.28
C ALA A 45 1.49 0.97 -8.65
N CYS A 46 0.99 0.48 -9.79
CA CYS A 46 1.24 -0.88 -10.24
C CYS A 46 2.72 -1.08 -10.65
N MET A 47 3.34 -0.06 -11.26
CA MET A 47 4.77 -0.08 -11.60
C MET A 47 5.67 0.02 -10.37
N SER A 48 5.24 0.76 -9.34
CA SER A 48 5.96 0.85 -8.07
C SER A 48 5.86 -0.47 -7.31
N LEU A 49 4.69 -1.09 -7.29
CA LEU A 49 4.47 -2.38 -6.64
C LEU A 49 5.22 -3.52 -7.35
N SER A 50 5.28 -3.54 -8.69
CA SER A 50 5.97 -4.61 -9.44
C SER A 50 7.43 -4.78 -9.04
N ARG A 51 8.12 -3.67 -8.72
CA ARG A 51 9.52 -3.66 -8.27
C ARG A 51 9.78 -4.44 -7.00
N TYR A 52 8.75 -4.70 -6.18
CA TYR A 52 8.85 -5.50 -4.97
C TYR A 52 8.70 -7.01 -5.23
N PHE A 53 8.30 -7.41 -6.45
CA PHE A 53 8.21 -8.80 -6.90
C PHE A 53 9.38 -9.21 -7.82
N GLU A 54 10.28 -8.28 -8.16
CA GLU A 54 11.47 -8.55 -8.97
C GLU A 54 12.42 -9.56 -8.29
N LYS A 55 12.92 -10.52 -9.08
CA LYS A 55 13.85 -11.55 -8.62
C LYS A 55 15.13 -10.93 -8.02
N GLY A 56 15.59 -11.49 -6.89
CA GLY A 56 16.83 -11.07 -6.23
C GLY A 56 16.70 -9.81 -5.36
N ARG A 57 15.48 -9.28 -5.19
CA ARG A 57 15.20 -8.14 -4.30
C ARG A 57 14.29 -8.58 -3.14
N SER A 58 14.86 -9.01 -2.03
CA SER A 58 14.11 -9.14 -0.77
C SER A 58 13.86 -7.75 -0.18
N LYS A 59 12.85 -7.04 -0.69
CA LYS A 59 12.50 -5.70 -0.20
C LYS A 59 11.27 -5.77 0.69
N THR A 60 11.29 -4.95 1.74
CA THR A 60 10.09 -4.66 2.52
C THR A 60 9.25 -3.65 1.76
N VAL A 61 7.99 -3.98 1.49
CA VAL A 61 6.99 -3.02 0.98
C VAL A 61 6.20 -2.46 2.16
N ASP A 62 5.90 -1.17 2.15
CA ASP A 62 5.03 -0.60 3.19
C ASP A 62 3.56 -1.04 2.97
N TRP A 63 2.77 -0.99 4.04
CA TRP A 63 1.37 -1.43 4.01
C TRP A 63 0.51 -0.65 3.02
N VAL A 64 0.79 0.65 2.85
CA VAL A 64 -0.02 1.55 2.05
C VAL A 64 0.24 1.28 0.57
N THR A 65 1.50 1.24 0.14
CA THR A 65 1.89 0.89 -1.24
C THR A 65 1.33 -0.47 -1.63
N LEU A 66 1.41 -1.48 -0.75
CA LEU A 66 0.88 -2.80 -1.06
C LEU A 66 -0.65 -2.80 -1.20
N PHE A 67 -1.36 -2.23 -0.23
CA PHE A 67 -2.82 -2.17 -0.24
C PHE A 67 -3.34 -1.37 -1.43
N TYR A 68 -2.77 -0.19 -1.65
CA TYR A 68 -3.14 0.71 -2.73
C TYR A 68 -2.85 0.09 -4.10
N GLY A 69 -1.65 -0.48 -4.28
CA GLY A 69 -1.27 -1.13 -5.54
C GLY A 69 -2.17 -2.31 -5.90
N ILE A 70 -2.57 -3.15 -4.93
CA ILE A 70 -3.52 -4.25 -5.15
C ILE A 70 -4.91 -3.71 -5.48
N THR A 71 -5.37 -2.66 -4.80
CA THR A 71 -6.69 -2.04 -5.06
C THR A 71 -6.77 -1.41 -6.46
N VAL A 72 -5.71 -0.71 -6.88
CA VAL A 72 -5.61 -0.14 -8.24
C VAL A 72 -5.51 -1.25 -9.29
N LEU A 73 -4.80 -2.34 -8.99
CA LEU A 73 -4.74 -3.51 -9.87
C LEU A 73 -6.14 -4.14 -10.06
N ARG A 74 -6.90 -4.36 -8.97
CA ARG A 74 -8.29 -4.86 -9.04
C ARG A 74 -9.16 -3.96 -9.91
N SER A 75 -9.08 -2.65 -9.68
CA SER A 75 -9.84 -1.65 -10.46
C SER A 75 -9.45 -1.65 -11.94
N SER A 76 -8.18 -1.90 -12.25
CA SER A 76 -7.63 -1.89 -13.61
C SER A 76 -7.94 -3.16 -14.41
N LEU A 77 -8.03 -4.30 -13.73
CA LEU A 77 -8.30 -5.59 -14.36
C LEU A 77 -9.75 -5.67 -14.90
N GLY A 78 -10.72 -5.00 -14.27
CA GLY A 78 -12.10 -4.97 -14.77
C GLY A 78 -12.70 -6.37 -14.98
N TYR A 79 -13.55 -6.55 -16.00
CA TYR A 79 -14.30 -7.80 -16.25
C TYR A 79 -13.68 -8.74 -17.32
N CYS A 80 -12.64 -8.33 -18.04
CA CYS A 80 -12.11 -9.07 -19.21
C CYS A 80 -10.75 -9.73 -18.96
N ASN A 81 -10.60 -10.43 -17.83
CA ASN A 81 -9.33 -11.05 -17.43
C ASN A 81 -9.27 -12.53 -17.77
N THR A 82 -8.05 -13.02 -17.95
CA THR A 82 -7.81 -14.46 -18.00
C THR A 82 -8.04 -15.09 -16.62
N ARG A 83 -8.32 -16.40 -16.60
CA ARG A 83 -8.44 -17.16 -15.34
C ARG A 83 -7.18 -17.06 -14.48
N GLN A 84 -6.00 -17.03 -15.12
CA GLN A 84 -4.72 -16.90 -14.42
C GLN A 84 -4.59 -15.55 -13.73
N GLU A 85 -4.95 -14.45 -14.40
CA GLU A 85 -4.89 -13.10 -13.82
C GLU A 85 -5.84 -12.94 -12.63
N ASN A 86 -7.04 -13.50 -12.72
CA ASN A 86 -7.99 -13.51 -11.60
C ASN A 86 -7.46 -14.35 -10.42
N ALA A 87 -6.82 -15.50 -10.69
CA ALA A 87 -6.22 -16.32 -9.64
C ALA A 87 -5.06 -15.60 -8.94
N LEU A 88 -4.21 -14.88 -9.69
CA LEU A 88 -3.11 -14.10 -9.13
C LEU A 88 -3.62 -12.91 -8.30
N LEU A 89 -4.67 -12.22 -8.75
CA LEU A 89 -5.30 -11.14 -7.97
C LEU A 89 -5.90 -11.69 -6.66
N ALA A 90 -6.66 -12.79 -6.74
CA ALA A 90 -7.24 -13.42 -5.56
C ALA A 90 -6.16 -13.87 -4.55
N LEU A 91 -5.03 -14.39 -5.05
CA LEU A 91 -3.88 -14.76 -4.23
C LEU A 91 -3.27 -13.52 -3.52
N LEU A 92 -3.08 -12.42 -4.24
CA LEU A 92 -2.58 -11.16 -3.68
C LEU A 92 -3.48 -10.62 -2.56
N GLU A 93 -4.80 -10.61 -2.81
CA GLU A 93 -5.80 -10.13 -1.86
C GLU A 93 -5.88 -11.01 -0.62
N TYR A 94 -5.92 -12.32 -0.80
CA TYR A 94 -5.92 -13.28 0.31
C TYR A 94 -4.66 -13.15 1.17
N SER A 95 -3.48 -13.07 0.54
CA SER A 95 -2.22 -12.92 1.28
C SER A 95 -2.15 -11.58 2.02
N LEU A 96 -2.68 -10.50 1.45
CA LEU A 96 -2.77 -9.20 2.12
C LEU A 96 -3.74 -9.23 3.30
N GLU A 97 -4.94 -9.77 3.13
CA GLU A 97 -5.95 -9.89 4.18
C GLU A 97 -5.43 -10.72 5.36
N SER A 98 -4.90 -11.92 5.08
CA SER A 98 -4.33 -12.81 6.09
C SER A 98 -3.24 -12.13 6.92
N SER A 99 -2.39 -11.34 6.27
CA SER A 99 -1.29 -10.64 6.92
C SER A 99 -1.72 -9.41 7.70
N LEU A 100 -2.74 -8.69 7.21
CA LEU A 100 -3.39 -7.61 7.95
C LEU A 100 -4.03 -8.15 9.24
N LEU A 101 -4.77 -9.26 9.18
CA LEU A 101 -5.38 -9.87 10.37
C LEU A 101 -4.34 -10.22 11.43
N LYS A 102 -3.26 -10.88 11.03
CA LYS A 102 -2.14 -11.24 11.92
C LYS A 102 -1.49 -10.01 12.55
N PHE A 103 -1.29 -8.94 11.77
CA PHE A 103 -0.61 -7.75 12.25
C PHE A 103 -1.49 -6.87 13.13
N LEU A 104 -2.71 -6.58 12.68
CA LEU A 104 -3.66 -5.70 13.34
C LEU A 104 -4.27 -6.34 14.59
N LYS A 105 -4.32 -7.68 14.66
CA LYS A 105 -4.97 -8.42 15.76
C LYS A 105 -6.45 -8.04 15.92
N VAL A 106 -7.14 -7.83 14.80
CA VAL A 106 -8.57 -7.49 14.74
C VAL A 106 -9.37 -8.68 14.22
N ASP A 107 -10.67 -8.66 14.46
CA ASP A 107 -11.61 -9.61 13.86
C ASP A 107 -11.62 -9.44 12.32
N THR A 108 -11.71 -10.56 11.61
CA THR A 108 -12.04 -10.68 10.17
C THR A 108 -13.08 -9.67 9.70
N ASN A 109 -14.14 -9.45 10.47
CA ASN A 109 -15.21 -8.52 10.08
C ASN A 109 -14.75 -7.06 9.95
N ALA A 110 -13.68 -6.66 10.64
CA ALA A 110 -13.13 -5.31 10.57
C ALA A 110 -12.40 -5.01 9.25
N LEU A 111 -11.99 -6.04 8.51
CA LEU A 111 -11.26 -5.89 7.24
C LEU A 111 -12.12 -6.18 6.00
N TYR A 112 -13.25 -6.85 6.17
CA TYR A 112 -14.13 -7.28 5.06
C TYR A 112 -14.48 -6.11 4.12
N ASN A 113 -14.78 -4.93 4.66
CA ASN A 113 -15.17 -3.77 3.87
C ASN A 113 -14.01 -3.13 3.07
N LEU A 114 -12.75 -3.38 3.42
CA LEU A 114 -11.59 -2.73 2.81
C LEU A 114 -11.39 -3.14 1.34
N PHE A 115 -11.66 -4.41 1.00
CA PHE A 115 -11.44 -4.95 -0.34
C PHE A 115 -12.69 -4.90 -1.23
N HIS A 116 -13.87 -4.78 -0.62
CA HIS A 116 -15.15 -4.77 -1.34
C HIS A 116 -15.62 -3.36 -1.70
N ILE A 117 -15.23 -2.34 -0.95
CA ILE A 117 -15.75 -0.99 -1.13
C ILE A 117 -14.75 -0.12 -1.89
N ASN A 118 -13.43 -0.33 -1.78
CA ASN A 118 -12.44 0.64 -2.26
C ASN A 118 -12.27 0.71 -3.80
N LYS A 119 -12.61 1.88 -4.38
CA LYS A 119 -12.25 2.28 -5.75
C LYS A 119 -10.98 3.11 -5.65
N GLY A 120 -9.92 2.71 -6.36
CA GLY A 120 -8.59 3.30 -6.23
C GLY A 120 -8.60 4.82 -6.20
N HIS A 121 -8.17 5.40 -5.08
CA HIS A 121 -7.94 6.83 -4.90
C HIS A 121 -6.53 7.06 -4.37
N THR A 122 -5.99 8.23 -4.70
CA THR A 122 -4.57 8.58 -4.57
C THR A 122 -4.06 8.42 -3.13
N ASP A 123 -2.78 8.07 -2.98
CA ASP A 123 -2.08 8.00 -1.68
C ASP A 123 -1.84 9.40 -1.04
N LEU A 124 -2.34 10.47 -1.67
CA LEU A 124 -2.11 11.84 -1.22
C LEU A 124 -3.14 12.27 -0.16
N ILE A 125 -2.68 13.04 0.83
CA ILE A 125 -3.52 13.77 1.78
C ILE A 125 -3.79 15.18 1.22
N TYR A 126 -5.05 15.64 1.29
CA TYR A 126 -5.59 16.77 0.49
C TYR A 126 -5.03 18.17 0.82
N PHE A 127 -4.27 18.34 1.91
CA PHE A 127 -3.66 19.63 2.29
C PHE A 127 -2.16 19.45 2.58
N GLY A 128 -1.32 19.50 1.55
CA GLY A 128 0.14 19.56 1.70
C GLY A 128 0.88 18.21 1.64
N TRP A 129 0.87 17.53 0.48
CA TRP A 129 1.99 16.75 -0.07
C TRP A 129 2.74 15.74 0.85
N GLU A 130 2.08 15.10 1.82
CA GLU A 130 2.62 13.91 2.49
C GLU A 130 1.79 12.66 2.15
N SER A 131 2.50 11.56 1.87
CA SER A 131 1.91 10.25 1.57
C SER A 131 1.49 9.55 2.87
N ARG A 132 0.39 8.80 2.86
CA ARG A 132 -0.06 8.03 4.05
C ARG A 132 1.00 7.01 4.49
N MET A 133 1.85 6.55 3.57
CA MET A 133 3.04 5.75 3.89
C MET A 133 4.00 6.51 4.81
N VAL A 134 4.31 7.77 4.48
CA VAL A 134 5.26 8.61 5.24
C VAL A 134 4.74 8.82 6.65
N TYR A 135 3.45 9.14 6.80
CA TYR A 135 2.80 9.25 8.10
C TYR A 135 2.94 7.96 8.93
N LEU A 136 2.61 6.80 8.35
CA LEU A 136 2.73 5.52 9.04
C LEU A 136 4.19 5.21 9.45
N TYR A 137 5.17 5.61 8.64
CA TYR A 137 6.59 5.48 8.93
C TYR A 137 7.01 6.31 10.15
N LEU A 138 6.53 7.57 10.25
CA LEU A 138 6.84 8.48 11.36
C LEU A 138 6.35 7.97 12.74
N LEU A 139 5.35 7.09 12.77
CA LEU A 139 4.88 6.47 14.01
C LEU A 139 5.95 5.52 14.57
N LYS A 140 6.53 5.85 15.73
CA LYS A 140 7.70 5.13 16.28
C LYS A 140 7.40 3.75 16.90
N THR A 141 6.13 3.39 17.12
CA THR A 141 5.77 2.14 17.82
C THR A 141 4.83 1.26 17.00
N ALA A 142 5.00 -0.07 17.10
CA ALA A 142 4.15 -1.02 16.40
C ALA A 142 2.68 -0.93 16.83
N ALA A 143 2.40 -0.60 18.10
CA ALA A 143 1.05 -0.41 18.60
C ALA A 143 0.36 0.81 17.95
N LYS A 144 1.06 1.96 17.87
CA LYS A 144 0.53 3.15 17.18
C LYS A 144 0.31 2.87 15.70
N ARG A 145 1.28 2.22 15.03
CA ARG A 145 1.14 1.82 13.63
C ARG A 145 -0.05 0.91 13.37
N ARG A 146 -0.34 -0.07 14.24
CA ARG A 146 -1.54 -0.92 14.08
C ARG A 146 -2.82 -0.11 14.14
N ASN A 147 -2.94 0.74 15.16
CA ASN A 147 -4.16 1.54 15.36
C ASN A 147 -4.40 2.52 14.22
N GLU A 148 -3.33 3.17 13.74
CA GLU A 148 -3.43 4.13 12.63
C GLU A 148 -3.57 3.45 11.28
N LEU A 149 -2.94 2.30 11.05
CA LEU A 149 -3.06 1.58 9.78
C LEU A 149 -4.52 1.26 9.46
N LEU A 150 -5.31 0.79 10.43
CA LEU A 150 -6.72 0.51 10.16
C LEU A 150 -7.51 1.77 9.77
N LYS A 151 -7.26 2.91 10.42
CA LYS A 151 -7.88 4.19 10.06
C LYS A 151 -7.47 4.64 8.66
N ILE A 152 -6.18 4.54 8.34
CA ILE A 152 -5.61 4.84 7.03
C ILE A 152 -6.28 3.98 5.96
N LEU A 153 -6.37 2.66 6.16
CA LEU A 153 -6.99 1.74 5.21
C LEU A 153 -8.49 2.06 5.01
N ASN A 154 -9.20 2.38 6.09
CA ASN A 154 -10.60 2.82 6.02
C ASN A 154 -10.77 4.20 5.35
N SER A 155 -9.74 5.05 5.36
CA SER A 155 -9.77 6.35 4.67
C SER A 155 -9.68 6.24 3.14
N PHE A 156 -9.32 5.06 2.61
CA PHE A 156 -9.38 4.78 1.16
C PHE A 156 -10.83 4.53 0.66
N ASN A 157 -11.84 4.67 1.52
CA ASN A 157 -13.25 4.47 1.21
C ASN A 157 -13.78 5.44 0.14
N PRO A 158 -14.38 4.96 -0.97
CA PRO A 158 -14.89 5.76 -2.08
C PRO A 158 -16.29 6.33 -1.88
N ALA A 159 -16.87 6.20 -0.68
CA ALA A 159 -17.93 7.11 -0.33
C ALA A 159 -17.33 8.52 -0.21
N SER A 160 -17.68 9.41 -1.13
CA SER A 160 -17.35 10.85 -1.12
C SER A 160 -17.84 11.60 0.14
N GLN A 161 -18.29 10.89 1.18
CA GLN A 161 -18.93 11.45 2.35
C GLN A 161 -18.00 11.67 3.53
N VAL A 162 -16.77 11.12 3.58
CA VAL A 162 -15.93 11.32 4.75
C VAL A 162 -14.44 11.40 4.40
N LEU A 163 -14.05 12.50 3.75
CA LEU A 163 -12.83 13.18 4.20
C LEU A 163 -13.17 13.69 5.59
N ASP A 164 -12.88 12.90 6.62
CA ASP A 164 -13.16 13.28 8.00
C ASP A 164 -12.34 14.53 8.30
N ARG A 165 -13.01 15.69 8.36
CA ARG A 165 -12.34 16.98 8.62
C ARG A 165 -11.55 16.92 9.94
N GLU A 166 -12.00 16.12 10.90
CA GLU A 166 -11.33 15.91 12.19
C GLU A 166 -10.06 15.06 12.08
N TYR A 167 -9.96 14.16 11.11
CA TYR A 167 -8.73 13.43 10.84
C TYR A 167 -7.72 14.33 10.13
N VAL A 168 -8.19 15.14 9.16
CA VAL A 168 -7.34 16.07 8.41
C VAL A 168 -6.75 17.16 9.31
N SER A 169 -7.50 17.64 10.31
CA SER A 169 -7.00 18.66 11.24
C SER A 169 -5.82 18.20 12.12
N GLN A 170 -5.55 16.89 12.20
CA GLN A 170 -4.41 16.37 12.97
C GLN A 170 -3.06 16.58 12.27
N PHE A 171 -3.08 17.03 11.02
CA PHE A 171 -1.88 17.27 10.20
C PHE A 171 -1.54 18.75 10.06
N ASP A 172 -2.38 19.66 10.58
CA ASP A 172 -2.26 21.11 10.41
C ASP A 172 -0.97 21.70 11.05
N ASP A 173 -0.38 21.02 12.04
CA ASP A 173 0.79 21.48 12.78
C ASP A 173 2.14 20.92 12.27
N LEU A 174 2.15 20.09 11.22
CA LEU A 174 3.39 19.52 10.67
C LEU A 174 4.07 20.52 9.73
N ASN A 175 5.08 21.24 10.26
CA ASN A 175 5.78 22.29 9.53
C ASN A 175 6.94 21.75 8.67
N ILE A 176 6.80 21.88 7.35
CA ILE A 176 7.64 21.28 6.29
C ILE A 176 9.00 21.97 6.10
N ARG A 177 9.30 23.06 6.82
CA ARG A 177 10.56 23.83 6.65
C ARG A 177 11.84 23.04 6.97
N TYR A 178 11.74 21.85 7.55
CA TYR A 178 12.88 20.96 7.80
C TYR A 178 13.36 20.18 6.55
N LEU A 179 12.66 20.25 5.41
CA LEU A 179 13.00 19.53 4.18
C LEU A 179 13.45 20.42 3.02
N ASP A 180 13.54 21.74 3.21
CA ASP A 180 14.12 22.67 2.22
C ASP A 180 15.65 22.53 2.17
N PHE A 181 16.14 21.40 1.66
CA PHE A 181 17.55 21.24 1.33
C PHE A 181 17.78 21.56 -0.14
N LYS A 182 18.64 22.54 -0.41
CA LYS A 182 19.14 22.78 -1.76
C LYS A 182 19.87 21.54 -2.27
N SER A 183 19.73 21.29 -3.58
CA SER A 183 20.44 20.21 -4.28
C SER A 183 21.93 20.24 -3.94
N GLY A 184 22.47 19.14 -3.42
CA GLY A 184 23.90 18.97 -3.11
C GLY A 184 24.25 18.94 -1.62
N THR A 185 23.30 19.18 -0.72
CA THR A 185 23.56 19.14 0.73
C THR A 185 23.77 17.69 1.19
N LYS A 186 24.95 17.36 1.75
CA LYS A 186 25.19 16.04 2.37
C LYS A 186 24.55 16.00 3.76
N PHE A 187 23.68 15.00 3.95
CA PHE A 187 23.07 14.70 5.25
C PHE A 187 24.14 14.32 6.28
N GLN A 188 24.27 15.09 7.35
CA GLN A 188 24.94 14.65 8.57
C GLN A 188 23.90 14.52 9.67
N TYR A 189 23.89 13.36 10.32
CA TYR A 189 23.10 13.14 11.52
C TYR A 189 23.94 13.61 12.70
N ASP A 190 23.43 14.56 13.47
CA ASP A 190 23.91 14.77 14.83
C ASP A 190 23.36 13.61 15.69
N LEU A 191 24.28 12.90 16.35
CA LEU A 191 24.01 11.77 17.25
C LEU A 191 23.31 12.23 18.53
#